data_AF-A0A285Q3T0-F1
#
_entry.id   AF-A0A285Q3T0-F1
#
_cell.length_a   1.000
_cell.length_b   1.000
_cell.length_c   1.000
_cell.angle_alpha   90.00
_cell.angle_beta   90.00
_cell.angle_gamma   90.00
#
_symmetry.space_group_name_H-M   'P 1'
#
loop_
_entity.id
_entity.type
_entity.pdbx_description
1 polymer ?
#
loop_
_entity_poly.entity_id
_entity_poly.type
_entity_poly.pdbx_seq_one_letter_code
_entity_poly.pdbx_strand_id
1 'polypeptide(L)'
;MAQNQNAAEALTGTAQGAVLRPGRAADPVPVPEEAAQDASQNSPSALALATQQEGHEESGPVPAESRQRKLRLMLRQCDRVLLMDFELMAMNDWPDNFTVAAARRSRDLWLFSALVAAIVFLSGLTGFVPAWIAGGGFGAFVIILLLGIPVVRGVYTSEPSYLDLLIKRQRMMRDARKHAEHLEGKEGLIWQCARMADFNPALKSARFSSLLRLSEQKALPRALSRREHIRLYLIYLLEAEKAYGQVQTAFFEGNQSAIDQGWQTVAAEPEHRT
;
A
#
# COMPACT_ATOMS: atom_id res chain seq x y z
N MET A 1 0.00 50.03 -40.65
CA MET A 1 0.67 50.96 -39.72
C MET A 1 -0.08 50.96 -38.40
N ALA A 2 0.66 51.16 -37.31
CA ALA A 2 0.25 51.35 -35.91
C ALA A 2 0.14 50.09 -35.01
N GLN A 3 1.11 50.02 -34.09
CA GLN A 3 1.32 49.12 -32.94
C GLN A 3 0.25 49.24 -31.83
N ASN A 4 0.22 48.20 -30.97
CA ASN A 4 0.25 48.26 -29.48
C ASN A 4 0.36 46.80 -28.97
N GLN A 5 1.51 46.21 -28.57
CA GLN A 5 2.42 46.53 -27.46
C GLN A 5 1.71 46.75 -26.11
N ASN A 6 1.12 45.72 -25.49
CA ASN A 6 0.73 45.76 -24.06
C ASN A 6 0.48 44.40 -23.37
N ALA A 7 1.00 43.27 -23.88
CA ALA A 7 0.81 41.96 -23.22
C ALA A 7 2.12 41.25 -22.79
N ALA A 8 3.28 41.85 -23.04
CA ALA A 8 4.58 41.21 -22.83
C ALA A 8 5.36 41.70 -21.59
N GLU A 9 4.88 42.72 -20.86
CA GLU A 9 5.60 43.31 -19.72
C GLU A 9 5.01 43.00 -18.33
N ALA A 10 4.03 42.09 -18.21
CA ALA A 10 3.47 41.71 -16.91
C ALA A 10 4.14 40.50 -16.24
N LEU A 11 5.30 40.03 -16.73
CA LEU A 11 5.93 38.78 -16.28
C LEU A 11 7.33 38.92 -15.66
N THR A 12 7.76 40.11 -15.28
CA THR A 12 9.02 40.30 -14.55
C THR A 12 8.77 41.03 -13.24
N GLY A 13 8.53 40.26 -12.17
CA GLY A 13 8.37 40.81 -10.82
C GLY A 13 8.13 39.75 -9.74
N THR A 14 9.22 39.13 -9.29
CA THR A 14 9.45 38.63 -7.91
C THR A 14 8.43 37.68 -7.26
N ALA A 15 8.79 36.40 -7.10
CA ALA A 15 8.95 35.75 -5.79
C ALA A 15 9.50 34.33 -5.96
N GLN A 16 10.61 34.08 -5.28
CA GLN A 16 11.41 32.87 -5.32
C GLN A 16 10.75 31.73 -4.53
N GLY A 17 10.71 30.54 -5.11
CA GLY A 17 10.39 29.28 -4.44
C GLY A 17 11.37 28.22 -4.94
N ALA A 18 12.30 27.86 -4.07
CA ALA A 18 13.50 27.08 -4.37
C ALA A 18 13.23 25.72 -5.03
N VAL A 19 13.77 25.53 -6.23
CA VAL A 19 13.94 24.22 -6.87
C VAL A 19 15.38 23.79 -6.63
N LEU A 20 15.57 22.79 -5.76
CA LEU A 20 16.86 22.17 -5.51
C LEU A 20 17.21 21.26 -6.69
N ARG A 21 18.27 21.63 -7.43
CA ARG A 21 18.92 20.74 -8.40
C ARG A 21 20.16 20.12 -7.72
N PRO A 22 20.34 18.79 -7.78
CA PRO A 22 21.42 18.10 -7.08
C PRO A 22 22.75 18.29 -7.83
N GLY A 23 23.84 18.48 -7.09
CA GLY A 23 25.19 18.42 -7.64
C GLY A 23 25.98 19.73 -7.63
N ARG A 24 26.15 20.36 -6.45
CA ARG A 24 27.34 21.15 -6.13
C ARG A 24 27.47 21.35 -4.62
N ALA A 25 28.64 21.05 -4.06
CA ALA A 25 28.97 21.36 -2.67
C ALA A 25 29.01 22.89 -2.50
N ALA A 26 28.38 23.40 -1.45
CA ALA A 26 28.50 24.79 -1.07
C ALA A 26 29.85 24.97 -0.35
N ASP A 27 30.72 25.81 -0.95
CA ASP A 27 31.95 26.29 -0.33
C ASP A 27 31.65 27.17 0.90
N PRO A 28 32.50 27.14 1.94
CA PRO A 28 32.27 27.82 3.21
C PRO A 28 32.57 29.33 3.14
N VAL A 29 31.78 30.10 3.90
CA VAL A 29 31.95 31.54 4.15
C VAL A 29 33.04 31.76 5.22
N PRO A 30 33.96 32.74 5.07
CA PRO A 30 35.12 32.89 5.95
C PRO A 30 34.78 33.62 7.26
N VAL A 31 35.36 33.14 8.37
CA VAL A 31 35.40 33.82 9.67
C VAL A 31 36.86 34.26 9.91
N PRO A 32 37.12 35.48 10.43
CA PRO A 32 38.49 36.00 10.56
C PRO A 32 39.27 35.31 11.68
N GLU A 33 40.52 34.95 11.39
CA GLU A 33 41.52 34.49 12.34
C GLU A 33 42.22 35.69 13.01
N GLU A 34 42.26 35.70 14.34
CA GLU A 34 43.28 36.46 15.07
C GLU A 34 43.72 35.67 16.31
N ALA A 35 45.05 35.44 16.35
CA ALA A 35 45.93 35.10 17.47
C ALA A 35 45.83 33.71 18.14
N ALA A 36 46.90 32.94 17.91
CA ALA A 36 47.27 31.70 18.57
C ALA A 36 48.10 31.90 19.86
N GLN A 37 48.25 30.79 20.61
CA GLN A 37 49.18 30.48 21.72
C GLN A 37 48.54 30.72 23.11
N ASP A 38 48.38 29.73 24.02
CA ASP A 38 49.46 28.96 24.64
C ASP A 38 48.98 27.75 25.50
N ALA A 39 49.85 26.74 25.57
CA ALA A 39 50.16 25.74 26.62
C ALA A 39 49.11 24.98 27.49
N SER A 40 49.24 23.64 27.41
CA SER A 40 49.43 22.65 28.51
C SER A 40 48.27 21.99 29.30
N GLN A 41 48.25 20.65 29.17
CA GLN A 41 48.19 19.61 30.23
C GLN A 41 46.90 19.42 31.06
N ASN A 42 46.16 18.33 30.78
CA ASN A 42 45.90 17.23 31.73
C ASN A 42 44.99 16.13 31.12
N SER A 43 45.46 14.88 31.17
CA SER A 43 44.64 13.65 31.17
C SER A 43 44.50 13.17 32.65
N PRO A 44 43.71 12.14 33.06
CA PRO A 44 42.91 11.17 32.29
C PRO A 44 41.52 10.78 32.90
N SER A 45 40.85 9.81 32.27
CA SER A 45 39.91 8.82 32.85
C SER A 45 38.57 9.27 33.48
N ALA A 46 37.47 8.90 32.81
CA ALA A 46 36.37 8.09 33.36
C ALA A 46 35.11 8.27 32.49
N LEU A 47 34.86 7.39 31.51
CA LEU A 47 33.52 7.15 30.94
C LEU A 47 33.45 6.03 29.89
N ALA A 48 34.55 5.35 29.55
CA ALA A 48 34.56 4.26 28.56
C ALA A 48 34.56 2.84 29.18
N LEU A 49 33.87 2.64 30.31
CA LEU A 49 33.74 1.35 31.00
C LEU A 49 32.32 1.24 31.60
N ALA A 50 31.30 1.22 30.74
CA ALA A 50 29.92 0.93 31.16
C ALA A 50 29.03 0.38 30.02
N THR A 51 29.58 -0.41 29.09
CA THR A 51 28.74 -1.10 28.08
C THR A 51 29.27 -2.51 27.73
N GLN A 52 29.89 -3.21 28.69
CA GLN A 52 30.36 -4.59 28.46
C GLN A 52 29.96 -5.58 29.58
N GLN A 53 28.84 -5.36 30.28
CA GLN A 53 28.53 -6.15 31.48
C GLN A 53 27.10 -6.72 31.59
N GLU A 54 26.44 -7.02 30.47
CA GLU A 54 25.18 -7.79 30.49
C GLU A 54 25.15 -9.03 29.57
N GLY A 55 26.29 -9.48 29.04
CA GLY A 55 26.31 -10.49 27.97
C GLY A 55 26.77 -11.92 28.31
N HIS A 56 27.10 -12.28 29.55
CA HIS A 56 27.87 -13.52 29.79
C HIS A 56 27.39 -14.48 30.89
N GLU A 57 26.22 -14.30 31.50
CA GLU A 57 25.77 -15.16 32.62
C GLU A 57 24.51 -16.01 32.37
N GLU A 58 23.92 -16.03 31.16
CA GLU A 58 22.75 -16.89 30.86
C GLU A 58 23.02 -18.00 29.84
N SER A 59 24.26 -18.45 29.67
CA SER A 59 24.63 -19.54 28.74
C SER A 59 24.46 -20.94 29.36
N GLY A 60 23.34 -21.18 30.03
CA GLY A 60 22.96 -22.52 30.51
C GLY A 60 22.07 -23.25 29.48
N PRO A 61 21.97 -24.60 29.55
CA PRO A 61 21.07 -25.35 28.67
C PRO A 61 19.60 -24.97 28.89
N VAL A 62 19.18 -24.68 30.12
CA VAL A 62 17.79 -24.34 30.48
C VAL A 62 17.28 -23.04 29.84
N PRO A 63 17.99 -21.88 29.92
CA PRO A 63 17.57 -20.67 29.22
C PRO A 63 17.59 -20.83 27.69
N ALA A 64 18.54 -21.60 27.15
CA ALA A 64 18.61 -21.88 25.72
C ALA A 64 17.38 -22.69 25.22
N GLU A 65 16.94 -23.72 25.95
CA GLU A 65 15.72 -24.46 25.63
C GLU A 65 14.48 -23.56 25.59
N SER A 66 14.35 -22.68 26.60
CA SER A 66 13.20 -21.78 26.70
C SER A 66 13.12 -20.81 25.51
N ARG A 67 14.28 -20.28 25.09
CA ARG A 67 14.40 -19.39 23.93
C ARG A 67 14.02 -20.11 22.65
N GLN A 68 14.51 -21.32 22.43
CA GLN A 68 14.17 -22.09 21.23
C GLN A 68 12.70 -22.51 21.19
N ARG A 69 12.10 -22.91 22.32
CA ARG A 69 10.66 -23.18 22.42
C ARG A 69 9.84 -21.93 22.06
N LYS A 70 10.25 -20.75 22.53
CA LYS A 70 9.61 -19.47 22.20
C LYS A 70 9.67 -19.17 20.70
N LEU A 71 10.84 -19.34 20.06
CA LEU A 71 11.01 -19.14 18.62
C LEU A 71 10.18 -20.12 17.80
N ARG A 72 10.16 -21.40 18.17
CA ARG A 72 9.32 -22.42 17.51
C ARG A 72 7.83 -22.08 17.59
N LEU A 73 7.35 -21.60 18.74
CA LEU A 73 5.97 -21.15 18.89
C LEU A 73 5.67 -19.93 18.02
N MET A 74 6.58 -18.95 17.96
CA MET A 74 6.43 -17.78 17.11
C MET A 74 6.34 -18.16 15.63
N LEU A 75 7.22 -19.03 15.16
CA LEU A 75 7.21 -19.52 13.78
C LEU A 75 5.89 -20.24 13.45
N ARG A 76 5.42 -21.15 14.33
CA ARG A 76 4.15 -21.86 14.12
C ARG A 76 2.94 -20.93 14.06
N GLN A 77 2.92 -19.89 14.90
CA GLN A 77 1.83 -18.91 14.94
C GLN A 77 1.84 -18.00 13.70
N CYS A 78 3.03 -17.61 13.24
CA CYS A 78 3.19 -16.64 12.15
C CYS A 78 3.38 -17.29 10.77
N ASP A 79 3.40 -18.63 10.66
CA ASP A 79 3.61 -19.39 9.42
C ASP A 79 2.64 -18.95 8.31
N ARG A 80 1.42 -18.59 8.69
CA ARG A 80 0.37 -18.13 7.78
C ARG A 80 0.69 -16.84 7.03
N VAL A 81 1.64 -16.04 7.51
CA VAL A 81 2.15 -14.86 6.78
C VAL A 81 2.72 -15.27 5.42
N LEU A 82 3.31 -16.47 5.31
CA LEU A 82 3.87 -16.99 4.06
C LEU A 82 2.80 -17.36 3.02
N LEU A 83 1.54 -17.54 3.43
CA LEU A 83 0.41 -17.84 2.54
C LEU A 83 -0.24 -16.57 1.97
N MET A 84 0.39 -15.42 2.16
CA MET A 84 -0.06 -14.15 1.59
C MET A 84 0.04 -14.17 0.06
N ASP A 85 -1.08 -13.88 -0.61
CA ASP A 85 -1.11 -13.54 -2.03
C ASP A 85 -0.89 -12.02 -2.22
N PHE A 86 0.29 -11.67 -2.72
CA PHE A 86 0.65 -10.28 -3.00
C PHE A 86 -0.21 -9.68 -4.11
N GLU A 87 -0.47 -10.38 -5.20
CA GLU A 87 -1.18 -9.83 -6.36
C GLU A 87 -2.62 -9.45 -5.99
N LEU A 88 -3.28 -10.33 -5.25
CA LEU A 88 -4.66 -10.13 -4.82
C LEU A 88 -4.78 -8.93 -3.86
N MET A 89 -3.82 -8.74 -2.94
CA MET A 89 -3.84 -7.64 -1.98
C MET A 89 -3.26 -6.33 -2.50
N ALA A 90 -2.30 -6.39 -3.42
CA ALA A 90 -1.73 -5.21 -4.07
C ALA A 90 -2.79 -4.47 -4.90
N MET A 91 -3.78 -5.21 -5.42
CA MET A 91 -4.86 -4.69 -6.27
C MET A 91 -4.27 -3.78 -7.36
N ASN A 92 -3.33 -4.34 -8.13
CA ASN A 92 -2.59 -3.60 -9.15
C ASN A 92 -3.55 -3.03 -10.22
N ASP A 93 -4.50 -3.85 -10.67
CA ASP A 93 -5.52 -3.50 -11.67
C ASP A 93 -6.73 -2.70 -11.14
N TRP A 94 -6.54 -1.95 -10.04
CA TRP A 94 -7.59 -1.09 -9.50
C TRP A 94 -7.99 -0.03 -10.53
N PRO A 95 -9.27 0.02 -10.97
CA PRO A 95 -9.68 0.97 -11.99
C PRO A 95 -9.55 2.38 -11.44
N ASP A 96 -8.77 3.19 -12.15
CA ASP A 96 -8.46 4.56 -11.76
C ASP A 96 -9.70 5.46 -11.75
N ASN A 97 -9.64 6.57 -11.00
CA ASN A 97 -10.73 7.54 -10.97
C ASN A 97 -10.92 8.23 -12.31
N PHE A 98 -9.85 8.41 -13.09
CA PHE A 98 -9.93 8.98 -14.43
C PHE A 98 -10.73 8.09 -15.39
N THR A 99 -10.47 6.78 -15.41
CA THR A 99 -11.18 5.85 -16.31
C THR A 99 -12.66 5.73 -15.95
N VAL A 100 -12.98 5.77 -14.64
CA VAL A 100 -14.36 5.79 -14.16
C VAL A 100 -15.07 7.10 -14.53
N ALA A 101 -14.38 8.24 -14.45
CA ALA A 101 -14.93 9.54 -14.86
C ALA A 101 -15.14 9.62 -16.37
N ALA A 102 -14.20 9.12 -17.17
CA ALA A 102 -14.32 9.02 -18.62
C ALA A 102 -15.51 8.14 -19.03
N ALA A 103 -15.65 6.96 -18.41
CA ALA A 103 -16.78 6.06 -18.65
C ALA A 103 -18.14 6.65 -18.21
N ARG A 104 -18.17 7.46 -17.15
CA ARG A 104 -19.36 8.21 -16.76
C ARG A 104 -19.72 9.25 -17.81
N ARG A 105 -18.74 10.03 -18.28
CA ARG A 105 -18.95 11.07 -19.30
C ARG A 105 -19.47 10.49 -20.61
N SER A 106 -18.90 9.38 -21.09
CA SER A 106 -19.35 8.75 -22.34
C SER A 106 -20.80 8.24 -22.23
N ARG A 107 -21.17 7.66 -21.07
CA ARG A 107 -22.55 7.29 -20.78
C ARG A 107 -23.49 8.50 -20.74
N ASP A 108 -23.10 9.57 -20.05
CA ASP A 108 -23.95 10.75 -19.89
C ASP A 108 -24.14 11.48 -21.22
N LEU A 109 -23.10 11.53 -22.08
CA LEU A 109 -23.20 12.05 -23.45
C LEU A 109 -24.14 11.20 -24.33
N TRP A 110 -24.10 9.88 -24.19
CA TRP A 110 -25.00 8.97 -24.89
C TRP A 110 -26.46 9.13 -24.43
N LEU A 111 -26.71 9.25 -23.13
CA LEU A 111 -28.04 9.53 -22.59
C LEU A 111 -28.55 10.91 -23.04
N PHE A 112 -27.66 11.90 -23.08
CA PHE A 112 -28.00 13.25 -23.53
C PHE A 112 -28.39 13.25 -25.02
N SER A 113 -27.64 12.56 -25.88
CA SER A 113 -27.98 12.46 -27.30
C SER A 113 -29.30 11.70 -27.52
N ALA A 114 -29.54 10.62 -26.76
CA ALA A 114 -30.81 9.89 -26.79
C ALA A 114 -31.99 10.77 -26.34
N LEU A 115 -31.82 11.55 -25.27
CA LEU A 115 -32.83 12.48 -24.76
C LEU A 115 -33.16 13.56 -25.78
N VAL A 116 -32.14 14.19 -26.39
CA VAL A 116 -32.34 15.22 -27.42
C VAL A 116 -33.09 14.64 -28.62
N ALA A 117 -32.70 13.46 -29.10
CA ALA A 117 -33.40 12.79 -30.21
C ALA A 117 -34.86 12.45 -29.85
N ALA A 118 -35.13 12.01 -28.61
CA ALA A 118 -36.47 11.76 -28.13
C ALA A 118 -37.33 13.04 -28.08
N ILE A 119 -36.78 14.16 -27.60
CA ILE A 119 -37.47 15.46 -27.57
C ILE A 119 -37.81 15.93 -28.99
N VAL A 120 -36.88 15.79 -29.95
CA VAL A 120 -37.13 16.12 -31.36
C VAL A 120 -38.25 15.25 -31.94
N PHE A 121 -38.24 13.96 -31.67
CA PHE A 121 -39.29 13.03 -32.12
C PHE A 121 -40.67 13.39 -31.53
N LEU A 122 -40.75 13.62 -30.21
CA LEU A 122 -41.98 14.01 -29.52
C LEU A 122 -42.52 15.36 -30.03
N SER A 123 -41.64 16.32 -30.32
CA SER A 123 -42.03 17.61 -30.91
C SER A 123 -42.57 17.45 -32.34
N GLY A 124 -42.08 16.46 -33.09
CA GLY A 124 -42.62 16.08 -34.39
C GLY A 124 -44.05 15.51 -34.32
N LEU A 125 -44.35 14.69 -33.31
CA LEU A 125 -45.69 14.12 -33.11
C LEU A 125 -46.76 15.19 -32.79
N THR A 126 -46.35 16.27 -32.12
CA THR A 126 -47.26 17.39 -31.80
C THR A 126 -47.50 18.35 -32.98
N GLY A 127 -46.91 18.09 -34.14
CA GLY A 127 -47.07 18.92 -35.36
C GLY A 127 -46.28 20.23 -35.34
N PHE A 128 -45.42 20.44 -34.33
CA PHE A 128 -44.61 21.66 -34.20
C PHE A 128 -43.43 21.68 -35.18
N VAL A 129 -43.01 20.51 -35.68
CA VAL A 129 -41.81 20.33 -36.53
C VAL A 129 -42.16 19.55 -37.80
N PRO A 130 -41.61 19.91 -38.98
CA PRO A 130 -41.82 19.19 -40.23
C PRO A 130 -41.56 17.68 -40.16
N ALA A 131 -42.36 16.89 -40.88
CA ALA A 131 -42.35 15.43 -40.84
C ALA A 131 -40.99 14.78 -41.20
N TRP A 132 -40.20 15.40 -42.09
CA TRP A 132 -38.86 14.90 -42.46
C TRP A 132 -37.86 15.01 -41.31
N ILE A 133 -37.97 16.04 -40.46
CA ILE A 133 -37.15 16.22 -39.25
C ILE A 133 -37.63 15.25 -38.15
N ALA A 134 -38.95 15.07 -38.03
CA ALA A 134 -39.53 14.11 -37.08
C ALA A 134 -39.08 12.66 -37.39
N GLY A 135 -39.12 12.27 -38.67
CA GLY A 135 -38.64 10.95 -39.14
C GLY A 135 -37.12 10.79 -38.99
N GLY A 136 -36.34 11.83 -39.26
CA GLY A 136 -34.90 11.83 -39.03
C GLY A 136 -34.54 11.70 -37.55
N GLY A 137 -35.25 12.41 -36.67
CA GLY A 137 -35.10 12.31 -35.22
C GLY A 137 -35.44 10.92 -34.68
N PHE A 138 -36.49 10.28 -35.22
CA PHE A 138 -36.84 8.89 -34.89
C PHE A 138 -35.73 7.91 -35.30
N GLY A 139 -35.21 8.02 -36.53
CA GLY A 139 -34.13 7.17 -37.02
C GLY A 139 -32.85 7.33 -36.19
N ALA A 140 -32.46 8.57 -35.88
CA ALA A 140 -31.32 8.87 -35.01
C ALA A 140 -31.54 8.30 -33.60
N PHE A 141 -32.74 8.45 -33.04
CA PHE A 141 -33.09 7.90 -31.73
C PHE A 141 -32.92 6.38 -31.68
N VAL A 142 -33.44 5.65 -32.67
CA VAL A 142 -33.32 4.18 -32.73
C VAL A 142 -31.85 3.73 -32.87
N ILE A 143 -31.06 4.41 -33.71
CA ILE A 143 -29.62 4.12 -33.88
C ILE A 143 -28.85 4.35 -32.58
N ILE A 144 -29.10 5.48 -31.90
CA ILE A 144 -28.48 5.79 -30.60
C ILE A 144 -28.87 4.72 -29.57
N LEU A 145 -30.12 4.28 -29.55
CA LEU A 145 -30.61 3.27 -28.62
C LEU A 145 -29.94 1.90 -28.84
N LEU A 146 -29.74 1.51 -30.11
CA LEU A 146 -28.99 0.31 -30.47
C LEU A 146 -27.50 0.39 -30.04
N LEU A 147 -26.87 1.55 -30.16
CA LEU A 147 -25.51 1.78 -29.66
C LEU A 147 -25.38 1.71 -28.12
N GLY A 148 -26.50 1.79 -27.41
CA GLY A 148 -26.57 1.57 -25.95
C GLY A 148 -26.52 0.10 -25.53
N ILE A 149 -26.80 -0.82 -26.45
CA ILE A 149 -26.78 -2.25 -26.17
C ILE A 149 -25.30 -2.68 -26.05
N PRO A 150 -24.87 -3.26 -24.91
CA PRO A 150 -23.46 -3.57 -24.66
C PRO A 150 -22.85 -4.52 -25.70
N VAL A 151 -23.67 -5.41 -26.30
CA VAL A 151 -23.27 -6.34 -27.35
C VAL A 151 -22.90 -5.60 -28.64
N VAL A 152 -23.71 -4.63 -29.07
CA VAL A 152 -23.48 -3.83 -30.29
C VAL A 152 -22.34 -2.83 -30.04
N ARG A 153 -22.33 -2.22 -28.85
CA ARG A 153 -21.26 -1.33 -28.41
C ARG A 153 -19.91 -2.04 -28.37
N GLY A 154 -19.84 -3.28 -27.89
CA GLY A 154 -18.59 -4.05 -27.80
C GLY A 154 -17.93 -4.37 -29.15
N VAL A 155 -18.69 -4.34 -30.25
CA VAL A 155 -18.14 -4.47 -31.62
C VAL A 155 -17.52 -3.15 -32.12
N TYR A 156 -17.99 -2.01 -31.60
CA TYR A 156 -17.57 -0.67 -32.05
C TYR A 156 -16.61 0.04 -31.08
N THR A 157 -16.64 -0.29 -29.79
CA THR A 157 -15.77 0.30 -28.77
C THR A 157 -15.46 -0.70 -27.65
N SER A 158 -14.17 -0.89 -27.41
CA SER A 158 -13.63 -1.76 -26.35
C SER A 158 -13.61 -1.08 -24.97
N GLU A 159 -14.20 0.11 -24.83
CA GLU A 159 -14.17 0.83 -23.56
C GLU A 159 -15.08 0.17 -22.51
N PRO A 160 -14.53 -0.20 -21.34
CA PRO A 160 -15.29 -0.86 -20.28
C PRO A 160 -16.44 0.03 -19.80
N SER A 161 -17.61 -0.58 -19.56
CA SER A 161 -18.77 0.15 -19.05
C SER A 161 -18.51 0.70 -17.64
N TYR A 162 -19.13 1.83 -17.32
CA TYR A 162 -19.09 2.41 -15.97
C TYR A 162 -19.52 1.40 -14.89
N LEU A 163 -20.57 0.60 -15.17
CA LEU A 163 -21.03 -0.43 -14.23
C LEU A 163 -20.01 -1.55 -14.06
N ASP A 164 -19.34 -1.96 -15.14
CA ASP A 164 -18.31 -3.00 -15.09
C ASP A 164 -17.13 -2.55 -14.23
N LEU A 165 -16.72 -1.29 -14.34
CA LEU A 165 -15.68 -0.71 -13.49
C LEU A 165 -16.09 -0.69 -12.01
N LEU A 166 -17.34 -0.33 -11.69
CA LEU A 166 -17.84 -0.35 -10.31
C LEU A 166 -17.93 -1.78 -9.76
N ILE A 167 -18.43 -2.72 -10.54
CA ILE A 167 -18.52 -4.13 -10.17
C ILE A 167 -17.11 -4.69 -9.96
N LYS A 168 -16.15 -4.37 -10.84
CA LYS A 168 -14.74 -4.77 -10.71
C LYS A 168 -14.14 -4.25 -9.40
N ARG A 169 -14.33 -2.95 -9.07
CA ARG A 169 -13.88 -2.38 -7.77
C ARG A 169 -14.45 -3.16 -6.58
N GLN A 170 -15.75 -3.42 -6.58
CA GLN A 170 -16.39 -4.12 -5.48
C GLN A 170 -15.92 -5.58 -5.37
N ARG A 171 -15.74 -6.28 -6.50
CA ARG A 171 -15.22 -7.66 -6.52
C ARG A 171 -13.83 -7.72 -5.91
N MET A 172 -12.89 -6.90 -6.40
CA MET A 172 -11.51 -6.87 -5.86
C MET A 172 -11.46 -6.53 -4.37
N MET A 173 -12.29 -5.58 -3.90
CA MET A 173 -12.39 -5.29 -2.46
C MET A 173 -12.92 -6.48 -1.65
N ARG A 174 -13.92 -7.18 -2.16
CA ARG A 174 -14.50 -8.36 -1.50
C ARG A 174 -13.50 -9.51 -1.47
N ASP A 175 -12.77 -9.74 -2.56
CA ASP A 175 -11.78 -10.79 -2.67
C ASP A 175 -10.60 -10.53 -1.72
N ALA A 176 -10.06 -9.30 -1.70
CA ALA A 176 -9.02 -8.89 -0.77
C ALA A 176 -9.46 -9.02 0.70
N ARG A 177 -10.69 -8.62 1.01
CA ARG A 177 -11.24 -8.78 2.36
C ARG A 177 -11.41 -10.24 2.75
N LYS A 178 -11.90 -11.09 1.85
CA LYS A 178 -12.07 -12.52 2.08
C LYS A 178 -10.72 -13.22 2.28
N HIS A 179 -9.71 -12.80 1.54
CA HIS A 179 -8.34 -13.28 1.72
C HIS A 179 -7.76 -12.84 3.05
N ALA A 180 -7.93 -11.58 3.45
CA ALA A 180 -7.51 -11.10 4.77
C ALA A 180 -8.26 -11.82 5.91
N GLU A 181 -9.56 -12.08 5.75
CA GLU A 181 -10.36 -12.88 6.69
C GLU A 181 -9.85 -14.31 6.78
N HIS A 182 -9.49 -14.90 5.64
CA HIS A 182 -8.82 -16.18 5.63
C HIS A 182 -7.55 -16.07 6.46
N LEU A 183 -6.56 -15.26 6.06
CA LEU A 183 -5.27 -15.11 6.73
C LEU A 183 -5.35 -14.86 8.25
N GLU A 184 -6.19 -13.93 8.70
CA GLU A 184 -6.33 -13.61 10.13
C GLU A 184 -6.87 -14.78 10.97
N GLY A 185 -7.76 -15.61 10.39
CA GLY A 185 -8.33 -16.76 11.08
C GLY A 185 -9.07 -16.38 12.37
N LYS A 186 -9.00 -17.25 13.39
CA LYS A 186 -9.73 -17.08 14.67
C LYS A 186 -8.98 -16.27 15.72
N GLU A 187 -7.66 -16.18 15.59
CA GLU A 187 -6.76 -15.69 16.63
C GLU A 187 -6.16 -14.31 16.30
N GLY A 188 -6.19 -13.89 15.03
CA GLY A 188 -5.67 -12.60 14.57
C GLY A 188 -4.18 -12.69 14.25
N LEU A 189 -3.85 -12.82 12.96
CA LEU A 189 -2.48 -13.06 12.50
C LEU A 189 -1.57 -11.88 12.85
N ILE A 190 -1.98 -10.65 12.54
CA ILE A 190 -1.17 -9.46 12.84
C ILE A 190 -0.85 -9.35 14.33
N TRP A 191 -1.82 -9.62 15.20
CA TRP A 191 -1.58 -9.57 16.65
C TRP A 191 -0.52 -10.59 17.10
N GLN A 192 -0.50 -11.79 16.50
CA GLN A 192 0.54 -12.79 16.75
C GLN A 192 1.90 -12.34 16.21
N CYS A 193 1.93 -11.80 14.99
CA CYS A 193 3.14 -11.31 14.35
C CYS A 193 3.78 -10.13 15.09
N ALA A 194 2.99 -9.37 15.86
CA ALA A 194 3.51 -8.30 16.71
C ALA A 194 4.58 -8.78 17.70
N ARG A 195 4.55 -10.06 18.09
CA ARG A 195 5.54 -10.67 19.00
C ARG A 195 6.92 -10.81 18.34
N MET A 196 6.99 -10.81 17.00
CA MET A 196 8.25 -10.85 16.24
C MET A 196 8.90 -9.46 16.09
N ALA A 197 8.31 -8.42 16.66
CA ALA A 197 8.82 -7.06 16.54
C ALA A 197 10.16 -6.81 17.25
N ASP A 198 10.69 -7.80 17.97
CA ASP A 198 12.04 -7.78 18.50
C ASP A 198 13.09 -8.01 17.39
N PHE A 199 12.72 -8.70 16.30
CA PHE A 199 13.58 -8.93 15.14
C PHE A 199 13.43 -7.81 14.10
N ASN A 200 12.21 -7.32 13.88
CA ASN A 200 11.96 -6.18 13.01
C ASN A 200 11.15 -5.07 13.75
N PRO A 201 11.79 -3.96 14.15
CA PRO A 201 11.10 -2.90 14.89
C PRO A 201 10.06 -2.14 14.05
N ALA A 202 10.06 -2.27 12.71
CA ALA A 202 9.06 -1.64 11.85
C ALA A 202 7.63 -2.08 12.20
N LEU A 203 7.47 -3.31 12.72
CA LEU A 203 6.18 -3.86 13.16
C LEU A 203 5.57 -3.10 14.35
N LYS A 204 6.40 -2.46 15.19
CA LYS A 204 5.96 -1.63 16.33
C LYS A 204 5.63 -0.19 15.94
N SER A 205 5.73 0.18 14.66
CA SER A 205 5.48 1.56 14.24
C SER A 205 4.04 2.00 14.52
N ALA A 206 3.87 3.27 14.89
CA ALA A 206 2.56 3.84 15.27
C ALA A 206 1.50 3.72 14.16
N ARG A 207 1.92 3.64 12.88
CA ARG A 207 1.05 3.48 11.72
C ARG A 207 0.27 2.17 11.76
N PHE A 208 0.84 1.12 12.37
CA PHE A 208 0.22 -0.20 12.46
C PHE A 208 -0.55 -0.42 13.76
N SER A 209 -0.45 0.48 14.74
CA SER A 209 -1.14 0.37 16.04
C SER A 209 -2.65 0.17 15.90
N SER A 210 -3.28 0.88 14.98
CA SER A 210 -4.72 0.73 14.69
C SER A 210 -5.05 -0.64 14.11
N LEU A 211 -4.23 -1.15 13.18
CA LEU A 211 -4.41 -2.50 12.61
C LEU A 211 -4.22 -3.58 13.68
N LEU A 212 -3.23 -3.42 14.55
CA LEU A 212 -2.97 -4.34 15.67
C LEU A 212 -4.16 -4.43 16.62
N ARG A 213 -4.70 -3.28 17.05
CA ARG A 213 -5.87 -3.23 17.91
C ARG A 213 -7.11 -3.85 17.24
N LEU A 214 -7.28 -3.66 15.94
CA LEU A 214 -8.39 -4.25 15.18
C LEU A 214 -8.24 -5.77 14.99
N SER A 215 -7.02 -6.26 14.82
CA SER A 215 -6.69 -7.70 14.77
C SER A 215 -6.95 -8.37 16.12
N GLU A 216 -6.52 -7.74 17.21
CA GLU A 216 -6.83 -8.19 18.59
C GLU A 216 -8.34 -8.31 18.84
N GLN A 217 -9.11 -7.32 18.36
CA GLN A 217 -10.57 -7.31 18.46
C GLN A 217 -11.28 -8.20 17.43
N LYS A 218 -10.53 -8.88 16.53
CA LYS A 218 -11.05 -9.74 15.46
C LYS A 218 -12.01 -9.02 14.49
N ALA A 219 -11.91 -7.69 14.44
CA ALA A 219 -12.74 -6.83 13.60
C ALA A 219 -11.99 -6.37 12.33
N LEU A 220 -10.73 -6.80 12.15
CA LEU A 220 -9.86 -6.34 11.07
C LEU A 220 -10.47 -6.50 9.68
N PRO A 221 -10.97 -7.68 9.25
CA PRO A 221 -11.49 -7.82 7.88
C PRO A 221 -12.69 -6.90 7.62
N ARG A 222 -13.48 -6.59 8.67
CA ARG A 222 -14.62 -5.68 8.55
C ARG A 222 -14.19 -4.20 8.45
N ALA A 223 -13.06 -3.84 9.04
CA ALA A 223 -12.48 -2.50 8.97
C ALA A 223 -11.73 -2.21 7.65
N LEU A 224 -11.36 -3.25 6.89
CA LEU A 224 -10.74 -3.14 5.56
C LEU A 224 -11.75 -2.74 4.46
N SER A 225 -12.37 -1.57 4.63
CA SER A 225 -13.36 -1.01 3.69
C SER A 225 -12.75 -0.12 2.61
N ARG A 226 -11.53 0.38 2.82
CA ARG A 226 -10.82 1.28 1.91
C ARG A 226 -9.56 0.61 1.35
N ARG A 227 -9.20 0.97 0.12
CA ARG A 227 -7.96 0.52 -0.54
C ARG A 227 -6.73 0.83 0.30
N GLU A 228 -6.70 2.01 0.92
CA GLU A 228 -5.60 2.47 1.78
C GLU A 228 -5.36 1.52 2.96
N HIS A 229 -6.42 1.02 3.59
CA HIS A 229 -6.30 0.09 4.71
C HIS A 229 -5.78 -1.27 4.25
N ILE A 230 -6.23 -1.76 3.09
CA ILE A 230 -5.73 -3.03 2.52
C ILE A 230 -4.25 -2.90 2.15
N ARG A 231 -3.84 -1.77 1.56
CA ARG A 231 -2.42 -1.49 1.28
C ARG A 231 -1.59 -1.43 2.55
N LEU A 232 -2.09 -0.79 3.60
CA LEU A 232 -1.41 -0.73 4.89
C LEU A 232 -1.27 -2.14 5.51
N TYR A 233 -2.31 -2.96 5.39
CA TYR A 233 -2.30 -4.37 5.78
C TYR A 233 -1.25 -5.18 5.00
N LEU A 234 -1.20 -5.02 3.68
CA LEU A 234 -0.20 -5.65 2.83
C LEU A 234 1.23 -5.27 3.23
N ILE A 235 1.49 -3.97 3.45
CA ILE A 235 2.81 -3.49 3.89
C ILE A 235 3.20 -4.13 5.23
N TYR A 236 2.25 -4.24 6.17
CA TYR A 236 2.50 -4.91 7.45
C TYR A 236 2.89 -6.37 7.25
N LEU A 237 2.15 -7.12 6.42
CA LEU A 237 2.44 -8.52 6.15
C LEU A 237 3.81 -8.71 5.48
N LEU A 238 4.21 -7.81 4.57
CA LEU A 238 5.54 -7.85 3.96
C LEU A 238 6.66 -7.60 4.99
N GLU A 239 6.45 -6.67 5.92
CA GLU A 239 7.41 -6.47 7.02
C GLU A 239 7.43 -7.66 8.00
N ALA A 240 6.28 -8.31 8.21
CA ALA A 240 6.16 -9.51 9.03
C ALA A 240 6.83 -10.72 8.38
N GLU A 241 6.77 -10.86 7.06
CA GLU A 241 7.48 -11.90 6.29
C GLU A 241 9.00 -11.75 6.43
N LYS A 242 9.51 -10.52 6.32
CA LYS A 242 10.94 -10.24 6.59
C LYS A 242 11.33 -10.62 8.02
N ALA A 243 10.48 -10.25 9.00
CA ALA A 243 10.71 -10.61 10.40
C ALA A 243 10.69 -12.13 10.60
N TYR A 244 9.77 -12.84 9.94
CA TYR A 244 9.70 -14.30 9.96
C TYR A 244 11.00 -14.93 9.45
N GLY A 245 11.54 -14.44 8.33
CA GLY A 245 12.83 -14.89 7.81
C GLY A 245 13.97 -14.71 8.82
N GLN A 246 14.01 -13.57 9.52
CA GLN A 246 15.02 -13.31 10.56
C GLN A 246 14.85 -14.19 11.80
N VAL A 247 13.61 -14.45 12.22
CA VAL A 247 13.30 -15.40 13.31
C VAL A 247 13.74 -16.80 12.94
N GLN A 248 13.51 -17.21 11.69
CA GLN A 248 13.90 -18.51 11.18
C GLN A 248 15.43 -18.67 11.15
N THR A 249 16.17 -17.65 10.69
CA THR A 249 17.64 -17.69 10.74
C THR A 249 18.16 -17.76 12.17
N ALA A 250 17.59 -16.98 13.09
CA ALA A 250 17.98 -17.01 14.50
C ALA A 250 17.64 -18.34 15.18
N PHE A 251 16.55 -18.99 14.77
CA PHE A 251 16.20 -20.34 15.23
C PHE A 251 17.23 -21.37 14.77
N PHE A 252 17.66 -21.33 13.50
CA PHE A 252 18.65 -22.26 12.98
C PHE A 252 20.05 -22.05 13.59
N GLU A 253 20.48 -20.80 13.77
CA GLU A 253 21.75 -20.46 14.43
C GLU A 253 21.74 -20.90 15.90
N GLY A 254 20.62 -20.67 16.60
CA GLY A 254 20.41 -21.18 17.96
C GLY A 254 20.46 -22.70 18.03
N ASN A 255 19.94 -23.39 17.01
CA ASN A 255 19.96 -24.85 16.95
C ASN A 255 21.36 -25.39 16.64
N GLN A 256 22.12 -24.75 15.75
CA GLN A 256 23.50 -25.10 15.45
C GLN A 256 24.42 -24.91 16.66
N SER A 257 24.33 -23.75 17.32
CA SER A 257 25.11 -23.49 18.55
C SER A 257 24.81 -24.49 19.67
N ALA A 258 23.56 -24.94 19.81
CA ALA A 258 23.19 -25.98 20.77
C ALA A 258 23.81 -27.36 20.43
N ILE A 259 23.90 -27.70 19.13
CA ILE A 259 24.56 -28.92 18.65
C ILE A 259 26.06 -28.85 18.93
N ASP A 260 26.71 -27.73 18.63
CA ASP A 260 28.15 -27.52 18.84
C ASP A 260 28.54 -27.61 20.32
N GLN A 261 27.65 -27.17 21.21
CA GLN A 261 27.81 -27.25 22.67
C GLN A 261 27.39 -28.60 23.26
N GLY A 262 26.88 -29.53 22.44
CA GLY A 262 26.48 -30.88 22.86
C GLY A 262 25.15 -30.95 23.61
N TRP A 263 24.31 -29.91 23.54
CA TRP A 263 23.01 -29.86 24.22
C TRP A 263 21.92 -30.55 23.38
N GLN A 264 21.96 -31.88 23.37
CA GLN A 264 21.02 -32.71 22.60
C GLN A 264 19.55 -32.54 23.00
N THR A 265 19.25 -32.10 24.22
CA THR A 265 17.86 -31.83 24.68
C THR A 265 17.27 -30.55 24.08
N VAL A 266 18.14 -29.62 23.67
CA VAL A 266 17.77 -28.34 23.07
C VAL A 266 17.61 -28.52 21.55
N ALA A 267 18.52 -29.26 20.91
CA ALA A 267 18.52 -29.49 19.48
C ALA A 267 17.18 -30.08 19.01
N ALA A 268 16.47 -29.37 18.13
CA ALA A 268 15.18 -29.83 17.63
C ALA A 268 15.37 -31.11 16.80
N GLU A 269 14.88 -32.25 17.33
CA GLU A 269 14.70 -33.43 16.49
C GLU A 269 13.66 -33.11 15.40
N PRO A 270 13.93 -33.44 14.12
CA PRO A 270 12.94 -33.31 13.07
C PRO A 270 11.75 -34.21 13.40
N GLU A 271 10.54 -33.64 13.45
CA GLU A 271 9.31 -34.41 13.69
C GLU A 271 9.21 -35.55 12.67
N HIS A 272 9.08 -36.78 13.17
CA HIS A 272 8.89 -37.98 12.37
C HIS A 272 7.58 -37.82 11.59
N ARG A 273 7.65 -37.64 10.26
CA ARG A 273 6.46 -37.66 9.41
C ARG A 273 5.86 -39.07 9.46
N THR A 274 4.70 -39.20 10.10
CA THR A 274 3.80 -40.36 10.01
C THR A 274 2.64 -40.04 9.09
#